data_AF-A0A8C2XTN7-F1
#
_entry.id   AF-A0A8C2XTN7-F1
#
_cell.length_a   1.000
_cell.length_b   1.000
_cell.length_c   1.000
_cell.angle_alpha   90.00
_cell.angle_beta   90.00
_cell.angle_gamma   90.00
#
_symmetry.space_group_name_H-M   'P 1'
#
loop_
_entity.id
_entity.type
_entity.pdbx_description
1 polymer ?
#
loop_
_entity_poly.entity_id
_entity_poly.type
_entity_poly.pdbx_seq_one_letter_code
_entity_poly.pdbx_strand_id
1 'polypeptide(L)'
;MVNFSFRTAPMLTATPLRALMDEQISIIGRFLTPQCPVTVCAQMHSDDGDLWEAFAHYNTNADGTVNLTRDRSVGGSYLGCEPMGLFWGLQPAPGSREGLRLRKKNVETPYVMLMSLLEGHVSPSEKQSTELAAVIAERWYMAPGVRRIEIRKDGVVGTLFLPPGPGPFPAMLDLWGMGGGLMEYRSALFASKGYASFSLAYFGHKDLSGPEKSVNVGDSYFKSAYHLLQDHRQVSADRIGIIGLSFGVYLSLRIAIQAGVKVCQIVYIDSYKITLFLVTSHFLSTINVFSSSHRCCFICHQIEETLRAAGKSQLLTLLSYPGAGHLIEPPYTPNARRAAFLLHHLRW
;
A
#
# COMPACT_ATOMS: atom_id res chain seq x y z
N MET A 1 16.45 26.28 52.24
CA MET A 1 15.68 25.19 51.60
C MET A 1 16.03 25.19 50.12
N VAL A 2 16.76 24.18 49.65
CA VAL A 2 17.00 23.98 48.22
C VAL A 2 15.71 23.39 47.66
N ASN A 3 14.98 24.18 46.87
CA ASN A 3 13.73 23.76 46.27
C ASN A 3 14.08 22.90 45.05
N PHE A 4 14.13 21.57 45.21
CA PHE A 4 14.29 20.67 44.09
C PHE A 4 13.00 20.67 43.28
N SER A 5 12.97 21.48 42.22
CA SER A 5 11.96 21.38 41.17
C SER A 5 12.23 20.09 40.38
N PHE A 6 11.58 18.99 40.77
CA PHE A 6 11.55 17.78 39.96
C PHE A 6 10.74 18.05 38.68
N ARG A 7 11.42 18.37 37.58
CA ARG A 7 10.79 18.37 36.26
C ARG A 7 10.72 16.93 35.77
N THR A 8 9.51 16.46 35.44
CA THR A 8 9.33 15.20 34.72
C THR A 8 10.09 15.28 33.39
N ALA A 9 10.83 14.22 33.05
CA ALA A 9 11.57 14.17 31.81
C ALA A 9 10.62 14.21 30.59
N PRO A 10 11.01 14.86 29.48
CA PRO A 10 10.29 14.78 28.22
C PRO A 10 9.94 13.35 27.83
N MET A 11 8.75 13.17 27.27
CA MET A 11 8.28 11.84 26.88
C MET A 11 7.59 11.90 25.52
N LEU A 12 7.95 10.99 24.62
CA LEU A 12 7.27 10.75 23.37
C LEU A 12 6.54 9.40 23.44
N THR A 13 5.27 9.38 23.03
CA THR A 13 4.45 8.16 23.04
C THR A 13 3.82 7.94 21.67
N ALA A 14 3.71 6.67 21.28
CA ALA A 14 2.96 6.24 20.11
C ALA A 14 1.92 5.20 20.53
N THR A 15 0.69 5.31 20.04
CA THR A 15 -0.40 4.40 20.41
C THR A 15 -1.30 4.08 19.23
N PRO A 16 -1.52 2.79 18.91
CA PRO A 16 -0.78 1.63 19.44
C PRO A 16 0.70 1.61 18.99
N LEU A 17 1.55 0.90 19.74
CA LEU A 17 2.97 0.70 19.37
C LEU A 17 3.14 -0.32 18.24
N ARG A 18 2.18 -1.23 18.06
CA ARG A 18 2.13 -2.20 16.97
C ARG A 18 0.82 -1.97 16.23
N ALA A 19 0.90 -1.66 14.95
CA ALA A 19 -0.26 -1.38 14.12
C ALA A 19 -0.04 -1.94 12.71
N LEU A 20 -1.12 -2.21 11.98
CA LEU A 20 -0.97 -2.46 10.55
C LEU A 20 -0.51 -1.21 9.82
N MET A 21 0.14 -1.40 8.66
CA MET A 21 0.62 -0.32 7.82
C MET A 21 -0.50 0.61 7.39
N ASP A 22 -1.74 0.12 7.29
CA ASP A 22 -2.93 0.88 6.90
C ASP A 22 -3.75 1.43 8.08
N GLU A 23 -3.24 1.33 9.31
CA GLU A 23 -3.93 1.81 10.53
C GLU A 23 -3.29 3.09 11.09
N GLN A 24 -4.12 4.00 11.58
CA GLN A 24 -3.62 5.22 12.20
C GLN A 24 -2.94 4.94 13.55
N ILE A 25 -1.87 5.66 13.86
CA ILE A 25 -1.27 5.71 15.20
C ILE A 25 -1.26 7.16 15.71
N SER A 26 -1.49 7.33 17.01
CA SER A 26 -1.42 8.64 17.67
C SER A 26 -0.04 8.85 18.28
N ILE A 27 0.60 9.97 17.96
CA ILE A 27 1.92 10.34 18.47
C ILE A 27 1.78 11.60 19.32
N ILE A 28 2.23 11.53 20.57
CA ILE A 28 2.08 12.61 21.54
C ILE A 28 3.36 12.79 22.35
N GLY A 29 3.91 14.01 22.30
CA GLY A 29 4.97 14.50 23.17
C GLY A 29 4.38 15.19 24.42
N ARG A 30 4.93 14.89 25.60
CA ARG A 30 4.52 15.45 26.90
C ARG A 30 5.71 15.85 27.75
N PHE A 31 5.43 16.65 28.77
CA PHE A 31 6.42 17.15 29.74
C PHE A 31 7.52 17.98 29.07
N LEU A 32 7.14 18.74 28.04
CA LEU A 32 8.03 19.63 27.30
C LEU A 32 7.95 21.04 27.88
N THR A 33 8.91 21.89 27.51
CA THR A 33 8.78 23.32 27.78
C THR A 33 7.53 23.85 27.08
N PRO A 34 6.64 24.58 27.75
CA PRO A 34 5.47 25.19 27.11
C PRO A 34 5.85 26.19 26.01
N GLN A 35 5.03 26.28 24.96
CA GLN A 35 5.19 27.24 23.86
C GLN A 35 6.58 27.24 23.20
N CYS A 36 7.24 26.07 23.16
CA CYS A 36 8.57 25.93 22.60
C CYS A 36 8.56 25.23 21.24
N PRO A 37 9.52 25.57 20.35
CA PRO A 37 9.72 24.85 19.11
C PRO A 37 10.26 23.45 19.36
N VAL A 38 9.71 22.45 18.67
CA VAL A 38 10.19 21.06 18.66
C VAL A 38 10.08 20.46 17.27
N THR A 39 10.94 19.50 16.95
CA THR A 39 10.85 18.67 15.74
C THR A 39 10.51 17.24 16.14
N VAL A 40 9.56 16.61 15.44
CA VAL A 40 9.40 15.14 15.50
C VAL A 40 9.92 14.55 14.20
N CYS A 41 10.90 13.65 14.31
CA CYS A 41 11.49 12.91 13.22
C CYS A 41 11.02 11.46 13.25
N ALA A 42 10.83 10.85 12.09
CA ALA A 42 10.58 9.43 11.91
C ALA A 42 11.60 8.85 10.93
N GLN A 43 12.22 7.74 11.31
CA GLN A 43 13.21 7.02 10.50
C GLN A 43 12.90 5.52 10.46
N MET A 44 13.16 4.90 9.32
CA MET A 44 13.11 3.43 9.15
C MET A 44 14.05 2.95 8.06
N HIS A 45 14.38 1.67 8.09
CA HIS A 45 15.05 1.00 6.97
C HIS A 45 14.04 0.17 6.19
N SER A 46 14.12 0.24 4.85
CA SER A 46 13.36 -0.65 3.97
C SER A 46 13.92 -2.09 4.04
N ASP A 47 13.20 -3.05 3.46
CA ASP A 47 13.71 -4.42 3.32
C ASP A 47 14.95 -4.50 2.40
N ASP A 48 15.22 -3.45 1.62
CA ASP A 48 16.42 -3.27 0.80
C ASP A 48 17.59 -2.62 1.57
N GLY A 49 17.37 -2.23 2.83
CA GLY A 49 18.37 -1.55 3.67
C GLY A 49 18.51 -0.05 3.40
N ASP A 50 17.70 0.53 2.52
CA ASP A 50 17.72 1.98 2.28
C ASP A 50 17.07 2.71 3.48
N LEU A 51 17.69 3.80 3.95
CA LEU A 51 17.15 4.65 5.01
C LEU A 51 16.06 5.58 4.45
N TRP A 52 14.92 5.62 5.12
CA TRP A 52 13.82 6.53 4.86
C TRP A 52 13.57 7.42 6.07
N GLU A 53 13.33 8.69 5.84
CA GLU A 53 13.09 9.68 6.89
C GLU A 53 12.00 10.69 6.54
N ALA A 54 11.34 11.20 7.58
CA ALA A 54 10.42 12.32 7.53
C ALA A 54 10.55 13.10 8.84
N PHE A 55 10.30 14.40 8.81
CA PHE A 55 10.23 15.19 10.02
C PHE A 55 9.19 16.29 9.90
N ALA A 56 8.71 16.78 11.04
CA ALA A 56 7.79 17.90 11.09
C ALA A 56 8.06 18.78 12.31
N HIS A 57 7.89 20.08 12.11
CA HIS A 57 8.09 21.11 13.13
C HIS A 57 6.75 21.43 13.81
N TYR A 58 6.78 21.53 15.13
CA TYR A 58 5.64 21.87 15.96
C TYR A 58 6.02 22.90 17.01
N ASN A 59 5.02 23.55 17.59
CA ASN A 59 5.16 24.31 18.81
C ASN A 59 4.32 23.63 19.89
N THR A 60 4.91 23.42 21.07
CA THR A 60 4.17 22.85 22.19
C THR A 60 3.10 23.82 22.68
N ASN A 61 2.00 23.29 23.21
CA ASN A 61 0.95 24.13 23.79
C ASN A 61 1.33 24.66 25.18
N ALA A 62 0.41 25.38 25.82
CA ALA A 62 0.62 25.95 27.16
C ALA A 62 0.88 24.89 28.24
N ASP A 63 0.46 23.65 28.02
CA ASP A 63 0.67 22.53 28.94
C ASP A 63 1.98 21.78 28.67
N GLY A 64 2.81 22.24 27.72
CA GLY A 64 4.06 21.55 27.36
C GLY A 64 3.80 20.23 26.64
N THR A 65 2.77 20.17 25.80
CA THR A 65 2.42 18.98 25.01
C THR A 65 2.37 19.30 23.52
N VAL A 66 2.61 18.28 22.71
CA VAL A 66 2.36 18.29 21.26
C VAL A 66 1.66 16.99 20.87
N ASN A 67 0.55 17.07 20.17
CA ASN A 67 -0.23 15.94 19.69
C ASN A 67 -0.33 16.00 18.16
N LEU A 68 0.40 15.12 17.48
CA LEU A 68 0.50 15.14 16.01
C LEU A 68 -0.83 14.84 15.30
N THR A 69 -1.83 14.30 16.03
CA THR A 69 -3.17 14.08 15.47
C THR A 69 -3.99 15.36 15.37
N ARG A 70 -3.67 16.40 16.16
CA ARG A 70 -4.49 17.61 16.29
C ARG A 70 -3.72 18.88 16.00
N ASP A 71 -2.45 18.91 16.37
CA ASP A 71 -1.62 20.08 16.26
C ASP A 71 -1.10 20.23 14.83
N ARG A 72 -0.90 21.48 14.42
CA ARG A 72 -0.47 21.80 13.05
C ARG A 72 1.05 21.70 12.95
N SER A 73 1.53 20.93 11.98
CA SER A 73 2.92 21.06 11.53
C SER A 73 3.12 22.43 10.89
N VAL A 74 4.19 23.11 11.27
CA VAL A 74 4.59 24.43 10.74
C VAL A 74 5.76 24.37 9.77
N GLY A 75 6.33 23.19 9.54
CA GLY A 75 7.41 22.98 8.58
C GLY A 75 7.93 21.54 8.55
N GLY A 76 8.89 21.27 7.67
CA GLY A 76 9.45 19.94 7.44
C GLY A 76 8.83 19.22 6.24
N SER A 77 8.74 17.90 6.32
CA SER A 77 8.26 17.02 5.23
C SER A 77 6.79 17.23 4.87
N TYR A 78 5.98 17.83 5.77
CA TYR A 78 4.57 18.17 5.54
C TYR A 78 4.13 19.35 6.43
N LEU A 79 2.99 19.96 6.09
CA LEU A 79 2.39 21.11 6.77
C LEU A 79 0.94 20.82 7.16
N GLY A 80 0.45 21.44 8.23
CA GLY A 80 -0.95 21.34 8.65
C GLY A 80 -1.25 20.20 9.63
N CYS A 81 -2.54 19.92 9.86
CA CYS A 81 -3.01 18.85 10.73
C CYS A 81 -3.02 17.52 9.96
N GLU A 82 -1.90 16.82 9.95
CA GLU A 82 -1.70 15.59 9.18
C GLU A 82 -1.29 14.44 10.11
N PRO A 83 -2.25 13.72 10.73
CA PRO A 83 -1.95 12.73 11.78
C PRO A 83 -0.95 11.65 11.40
N MET A 84 -0.91 11.31 10.11
CA MET A 84 -0.03 10.28 9.56
C MET A 84 1.06 10.86 8.64
N GLY A 85 1.31 12.17 8.73
CA GLY A 85 2.28 12.89 7.90
C GLY A 85 3.70 12.33 7.99
N LEU A 86 4.13 11.87 9.17
CA LEU A 86 5.44 11.24 9.35
C LEU A 86 5.57 9.88 8.64
N PHE A 87 4.47 9.28 8.18
CA PHE A 87 4.47 7.99 7.48
C PHE A 87 4.37 8.19 5.98
N TRP A 88 3.32 8.85 5.49
CA TRP A 88 3.17 9.09 4.06
C TRP A 88 4.21 10.10 3.52
N GLY A 89 4.77 10.93 4.39
CA GLY A 89 5.80 11.92 4.07
C GLY A 89 7.23 11.38 4.08
N LEU A 90 7.46 10.09 4.37
CA LEU A 90 8.80 9.48 4.33
C LEU A 90 9.41 9.64 2.94
N GLN A 91 10.68 9.99 2.91
CA GLN A 91 11.48 10.08 1.70
C GLN A 91 12.79 9.34 1.93
N PRO A 92 13.45 8.83 0.87
CA PRO A 92 14.81 8.33 1.02
C PRO A 92 15.71 9.41 1.63
N ALA A 93 16.53 9.03 2.61
CA ALA A 93 17.40 9.97 3.29
C ALA A 93 18.38 10.64 2.31
N PRO A 94 18.82 11.89 2.58
CA PRO A 94 19.79 12.59 1.75
C PRO A 94 21.02 11.74 1.43
N GLY A 95 21.42 11.72 0.16
CA GLY A 95 22.53 10.88 -0.32
C GLY A 95 22.12 9.44 -0.71
N SER A 96 20.85 9.06 -0.53
CA SER A 96 20.33 7.80 -1.06
C SER A 96 20.35 7.77 -2.59
N ARG A 97 20.41 6.56 -3.15
CA ARG A 97 20.31 6.33 -4.60
C ARG A 97 18.96 6.80 -5.16
N GLU A 98 18.96 7.21 -6.42
CA GLU A 98 17.74 7.64 -7.11
C GLU A 98 16.78 6.48 -7.43
N GLY A 99 15.52 6.81 -7.71
CA GLY A 99 14.56 5.84 -8.26
C GLY A 99 13.93 4.90 -7.23
N LEU A 100 14.07 5.20 -5.95
CA LEU A 100 13.56 4.39 -4.84
C LEU A 100 12.03 4.38 -4.75
N ARG A 101 11.49 3.19 -4.51
CA ARG A 101 10.09 2.95 -4.16
C ARG A 101 10.07 2.03 -2.95
N LEU A 102 9.38 2.45 -1.90
CA LEU A 102 9.18 1.59 -0.75
C LEU A 102 8.29 0.41 -1.15
N ARG A 103 8.77 -0.81 -0.95
CA ARG A 103 8.02 -2.04 -1.17
C ARG A 103 8.35 -3.00 -0.03
N LYS A 104 7.33 -3.61 0.56
CA LYS A 104 7.55 -4.67 1.54
C LYS A 104 7.78 -5.99 0.82
N LYS A 105 8.94 -6.60 1.03
CA LYS A 105 9.34 -7.90 0.48
C LYS A 105 8.94 -9.04 1.41
N ASN A 106 9.15 -8.87 2.71
CA ASN A 106 8.78 -9.87 3.72
C ASN A 106 7.62 -9.39 4.58
N VAL A 107 6.38 -9.74 4.22
CA VAL A 107 5.18 -9.31 4.94
C VAL A 107 5.06 -9.84 6.38
N GLU A 108 5.87 -10.83 6.76
CA GLU A 108 5.89 -11.45 8.08
C GLU A 108 6.75 -10.66 9.08
N THR A 109 7.42 -9.58 8.65
CA THR A 109 8.17 -8.67 9.52
C THR A 109 7.60 -7.25 9.43
N PRO A 110 7.70 -6.45 10.50
CA PRO A 110 7.27 -5.05 10.45
C PRO A 110 8.31 -4.17 9.77
N TYR A 111 7.93 -2.94 9.44
CA TYR A 111 8.88 -1.84 9.47
C TYR A 111 8.98 -1.30 10.89
N VAL A 112 10.22 -1.15 11.38
CA VAL A 112 10.52 -0.57 12.68
C VAL A 112 10.74 0.92 12.49
N MET A 113 9.84 1.73 13.05
CA MET A 113 9.85 3.19 12.97
C MET A 113 10.46 3.76 14.24
N LEU A 114 11.65 4.33 14.14
CA LEU A 114 12.23 5.14 15.22
C LEU A 114 11.66 6.55 15.11
N MET A 115 10.97 7.01 16.14
CA MET A 115 10.47 8.37 16.23
C MET A 115 11.20 9.12 17.33
N SER A 116 11.81 10.24 16.96
CA SER A 116 12.64 11.07 17.83
C SER A 116 12.02 12.45 17.99
N LEU A 117 11.96 12.93 19.23
CA LEU A 117 11.55 14.28 19.57
C LEU A 117 12.80 15.11 19.84
N LEU A 118 13.02 16.13 19.02
CA LEU A 118 14.21 16.98 19.06
C LEU A 118 13.85 18.39 19.55
N GLU A 119 14.79 19.01 20.26
CA GLU A 119 14.68 20.40 20.69
C GLU A 119 14.84 21.37 19.50
N GLY A 120 13.95 22.37 19.42
CA GLY A 120 13.98 23.38 18.37
C GLY A 120 13.35 22.94 17.05
N HIS A 121 13.29 23.86 16.09
CA HIS A 121 12.94 23.55 14.70
C HIS A 121 14.22 23.24 13.92
N VAL A 122 14.69 22.00 14.07
CA VAL A 122 15.94 21.51 13.47
C VAL A 122 15.67 20.50 12.36
N SER A 123 16.55 20.46 11.36
CA SER A 123 16.58 19.35 10.40
C SER A 123 17.32 18.15 11.01
N PRO A 124 16.83 16.90 10.87
CA PRO A 124 17.50 15.71 11.41
C PRO A 124 18.96 15.55 10.94
N SER A 125 19.29 16.10 9.78
CA SER A 125 20.64 16.09 9.19
C SER A 125 21.61 17.10 9.84
N GLU A 126 21.14 17.98 10.73
CA GLU A 126 21.97 18.98 11.41
C GLU A 126 22.73 18.37 12.59
N LYS A 127 24.03 18.66 12.68
CA LYS A 127 24.95 18.05 13.65
C LYS A 127 24.74 18.47 15.12
N GLN A 128 23.84 19.41 15.40
CA GLN A 128 23.60 19.99 16.73
C GLN A 128 22.13 19.88 17.14
N SER A 129 21.51 18.70 16.97
CA SER A 129 20.19 18.44 17.53
C SER A 129 20.28 17.72 18.88
N THR A 130 19.53 18.21 19.87
CA THR A 130 19.37 17.56 21.18
C THR A 130 18.12 16.69 21.13
N GLU A 131 18.27 15.36 21.26
CA GLU A 131 17.13 14.46 21.40
C GLU A 131 16.56 14.51 22.83
N LEU A 132 15.28 14.86 22.93
CA LEU A 132 14.55 14.99 24.18
C LEU A 132 13.93 13.66 24.62
N ALA A 133 13.40 12.90 23.67
CA ALA A 133 12.80 11.59 23.88
C ALA A 133 12.69 10.81 22.56
N ALA A 134 12.59 9.50 22.64
CA ALA A 134 12.36 8.64 21.48
C ALA A 134 11.35 7.54 21.80
N VAL A 135 10.68 7.03 20.77
CA VAL A 135 9.80 5.86 20.85
C VAL A 135 9.91 5.05 19.57
N ILE A 136 9.82 3.73 19.70
CA ILE A 136 9.80 2.81 18.57
C ILE A 136 8.38 2.31 18.36
N ALA A 137 7.89 2.38 17.12
CA ALA A 137 6.62 1.77 16.71
C ALA A 137 6.86 0.78 15.57
N GLU A 138 6.06 -0.28 15.52
CA GLU A 138 6.11 -1.31 14.48
C GLU A 138 4.90 -1.19 13.54
N ARG A 139 5.19 -1.20 12.24
CA ARG A 139 4.20 -1.14 11.16
C ARG A 139 4.16 -2.47 10.41
N TRP A 140 3.11 -3.23 10.65
CA TRP A 140 2.95 -4.61 10.15
C TRP A 140 2.14 -4.66 8.85
N TYR A 141 2.47 -5.55 7.93
CA TYR A 141 1.63 -5.80 6.73
C TYR A 141 0.71 -7.02 6.89
N MET A 142 0.95 -7.84 7.91
CA MET A 142 0.20 -9.07 8.18
C MET A 142 -0.26 -9.07 9.64
N ALA A 143 -1.58 -9.13 9.86
CA ALA A 143 -2.15 -9.21 11.19
C ALA A 143 -1.89 -10.56 11.86
N PRO A 144 -1.89 -10.63 13.20
CA PRO A 144 -1.80 -11.89 13.93
C PRO A 144 -2.87 -12.89 13.48
N GLY A 145 -2.45 -14.14 13.26
CA GLY A 145 -3.34 -15.23 12.86
C GLY A 145 -3.67 -15.32 11.37
N VAL A 146 -3.29 -14.32 10.56
CA VAL A 146 -3.30 -14.45 9.10
C VAL A 146 -2.27 -15.52 8.71
N ARG A 147 -2.67 -16.44 7.82
CA ARG A 147 -1.79 -17.49 7.31
C ARG A 147 -1.30 -17.13 5.92
N ARG A 148 0.02 -17.18 5.71
CA ARG A 148 0.69 -17.07 4.42
C ARG A 148 0.95 -18.47 3.86
N ILE A 149 0.44 -18.77 2.67
CA ILE A 149 0.54 -20.10 2.04
C ILE A 149 1.07 -19.93 0.62
N GLU A 150 2.27 -20.43 0.36
CA GLU A 150 2.84 -20.40 -0.99
C GLU A 150 2.14 -21.42 -1.88
N ILE A 151 1.80 -21.01 -3.10
CA ILE A 151 1.15 -21.83 -4.12
C ILE A 151 2.10 -22.02 -5.29
N ARG A 152 2.42 -23.29 -5.56
CA ARG A 152 3.22 -23.77 -6.71
C ARG A 152 2.54 -25.00 -7.30
N LYS A 153 1.35 -24.81 -7.89
CA LYS A 153 0.50 -25.91 -8.35
C LYS A 153 0.07 -25.69 -9.79
N ASP A 154 0.22 -26.72 -10.62
CA ASP A 154 -0.16 -26.71 -12.05
C ASP A 154 0.46 -25.53 -12.82
N GLY A 155 1.72 -25.21 -12.49
CA GLY A 155 2.45 -24.05 -13.02
C GLY A 155 2.08 -22.71 -12.39
N VAL A 156 0.98 -22.60 -11.64
CA VAL A 156 0.55 -21.38 -10.95
C VAL A 156 1.52 -21.04 -9.82
N VAL A 157 2.01 -19.80 -9.84
CA VAL A 157 2.95 -19.24 -8.88
C VAL A 157 2.31 -18.05 -8.17
N GLY A 158 2.11 -18.17 -6.86
CA GLY A 158 1.59 -17.07 -6.05
C GLY A 158 1.63 -17.38 -4.55
N THR A 159 1.01 -16.50 -3.78
CA THR A 159 0.87 -16.66 -2.33
C THR A 159 -0.55 -16.35 -1.88
N LEU A 160 -1.20 -17.33 -1.26
CA LEU A 160 -2.53 -17.21 -0.69
C LEU A 160 -2.43 -16.80 0.77
N PHE A 161 -3.13 -15.72 1.12
CA PHE A 161 -3.31 -15.24 2.47
C PHE A 161 -4.71 -15.57 2.95
N LEU A 162 -4.83 -16.18 4.12
CA LEU A 162 -6.10 -16.54 4.73
C LEU A 162 -6.28 -15.84 6.08
N PRO A 163 -7.42 -15.17 6.31
CA PRO A 163 -7.77 -14.64 7.62
C PRO A 163 -7.79 -15.74 8.70
N PRO A 164 -7.64 -15.38 9.99
CA PRO A 164 -7.90 -16.30 11.08
C PRO A 164 -9.37 -16.74 11.11
N GLY A 165 -9.62 -17.98 11.56
CA GLY A 165 -10.96 -18.54 11.71
C GLY A 165 -11.35 -19.58 10.64
N PRO A 166 -12.59 -20.08 10.71
CA PRO A 166 -13.03 -21.22 9.90
C PRO A 166 -13.32 -20.86 8.43
N GLY A 167 -13.70 -19.61 8.14
CA GLY A 167 -14.25 -19.22 6.83
C GLY A 167 -15.71 -19.70 6.65
N PRO A 168 -16.24 -19.74 5.42
CA PRO A 168 -15.60 -19.29 4.18
C PRO A 168 -15.51 -17.76 4.10
N PHE A 169 -14.37 -17.26 3.63
CA PHE A 169 -14.10 -15.84 3.47
C PHE A 169 -14.48 -15.36 2.08
N PRO A 170 -14.95 -14.11 1.89
CA PRO A 170 -14.88 -13.47 0.59
C PRO A 170 -13.42 -13.41 0.14
N ALA A 171 -13.17 -13.42 -1.17
CA ALA A 171 -11.80 -13.53 -1.68
C ALA A 171 -11.44 -12.49 -2.74
N MET A 172 -10.16 -12.15 -2.81
CA MET A 172 -9.57 -11.22 -3.79
C MET A 172 -8.41 -11.88 -4.51
N LEU A 173 -8.52 -12.05 -5.84
CA LEU A 173 -7.37 -12.34 -6.69
C LEU A 173 -6.62 -11.03 -6.96
N ASP A 174 -5.36 -10.96 -6.53
CA ASP A 174 -4.56 -9.73 -6.50
C ASP A 174 -3.50 -9.71 -7.61
N LEU A 175 -3.67 -8.80 -8.57
CA LEU A 175 -2.84 -8.63 -9.75
C LEU A 175 -2.14 -7.27 -9.73
N TRP A 176 -0.81 -7.32 -9.65
CA TRP A 176 0.04 -6.14 -9.71
C TRP A 176 0.34 -5.72 -11.15
N GLY A 177 1.32 -4.84 -11.37
CA GLY A 177 1.74 -4.38 -12.72
C GLY A 177 3.00 -5.08 -13.23
N MET A 178 3.61 -4.54 -14.29
CA MET A 178 4.83 -5.07 -14.95
C MET A 178 6.13 -4.87 -14.16
N GLY A 179 6.06 -4.63 -12.85
CA GLY A 179 7.25 -4.50 -11.99
C GLY A 179 8.01 -5.81 -11.79
N GLY A 180 7.39 -6.95 -12.14
CA GLY A 180 7.94 -8.28 -11.97
C GLY A 180 7.89 -8.78 -10.54
N GLY A 181 8.14 -10.08 -10.36
CA GLY A 181 8.16 -10.74 -9.06
C GLY A 181 6.77 -11.04 -8.50
N LEU A 182 6.70 -11.16 -7.18
CA LEU A 182 5.50 -11.47 -6.43
C LEU A 182 5.33 -10.45 -5.30
N MET A 183 4.36 -9.56 -5.42
CA MET A 183 4.08 -8.51 -4.44
C MET A 183 2.97 -8.95 -3.49
N GLU A 184 3.31 -9.19 -2.23
CA GLU A 184 2.40 -9.82 -1.28
C GLU A 184 1.68 -8.84 -0.34
N TYR A 185 2.23 -7.64 -0.19
CA TYR A 185 1.87 -6.73 0.90
C TYR A 185 0.44 -6.19 0.85
N ARG A 186 -0.16 -6.05 -0.34
CA ARG A 186 -1.59 -5.71 -0.46
C ARG A 186 -2.49 -6.90 -0.10
N SER A 187 -2.14 -8.11 -0.54
CA SER A 187 -2.87 -9.33 -0.19
C SER A 187 -2.82 -9.65 1.30
N ALA A 188 -1.67 -9.43 1.94
CA ALA A 188 -1.52 -9.59 3.39
C ALA A 188 -2.45 -8.63 4.18
N LEU A 189 -2.56 -7.37 3.73
CA LEU A 189 -3.49 -6.41 4.31
C LEU A 189 -4.95 -6.80 4.08
N PHE A 190 -5.33 -7.29 2.88
CA PHE A 190 -6.69 -7.79 2.64
C PHE A 190 -7.08 -8.92 3.59
N ALA A 191 -6.18 -9.89 3.81
CA ALA A 191 -6.40 -10.98 4.77
C ALA A 191 -6.49 -10.50 6.21
N SER A 192 -5.76 -9.44 6.54
CA SER A 192 -5.86 -8.75 7.83
C SER A 192 -7.21 -8.06 8.05
N LYS A 193 -7.98 -7.80 6.97
CA LYS A 193 -9.34 -7.23 7.02
C LYS A 193 -10.44 -8.26 6.68
N GLY A 194 -10.13 -9.56 6.74
CA GLY A 194 -11.13 -10.63 6.63
C GLY A 194 -11.39 -11.18 5.22
N TYR A 195 -10.55 -10.85 4.24
CA TYR A 195 -10.64 -11.40 2.87
C TYR A 195 -9.55 -12.45 2.63
N ALA A 196 -9.91 -13.64 2.14
CA ALA A 196 -8.88 -14.49 1.53
C ALA A 196 -8.26 -13.73 0.34
N SER A 197 -6.94 -13.70 0.20
CA SER A 197 -6.33 -12.91 -0.88
C SER A 197 -5.18 -13.66 -1.52
N PHE A 198 -5.22 -13.79 -2.84
CA PHE A 198 -4.23 -14.54 -3.60
C PHE A 198 -3.42 -13.61 -4.49
N SER A 199 -2.18 -13.31 -4.08
CA SER A 199 -1.24 -12.58 -4.91
C SER A 199 -0.66 -13.50 -5.97
N LEU A 200 -0.75 -13.09 -7.23
CA LEU A 200 -0.35 -13.91 -8.36
C LEU A 200 0.87 -13.31 -9.07
N ALA A 201 1.93 -14.11 -9.22
CA ALA A 201 3.04 -13.77 -10.09
C ALA A 201 2.70 -14.17 -11.53
N TYR A 202 3.10 -13.37 -12.52
CA TYR A 202 2.95 -13.71 -13.93
C TYR A 202 4.06 -13.12 -14.82
N PHE A 203 5.01 -12.40 -14.21
CA PHE A 203 6.12 -11.74 -14.87
C PHE A 203 7.31 -11.65 -13.91
N GLY A 204 8.54 -11.90 -14.37
CA GLY A 204 9.77 -11.63 -13.62
C GLY A 204 9.90 -12.33 -12.25
N HIS A 205 9.34 -13.52 -12.09
CA HIS A 205 9.47 -14.32 -10.86
C HIS A 205 10.22 -15.62 -11.17
N LYS A 206 11.21 -15.97 -10.34
CA LYS A 206 12.13 -17.11 -10.54
C LYS A 206 11.45 -18.47 -10.76
N ASP A 207 10.28 -18.66 -10.18
CA ASP A 207 9.53 -19.92 -10.26
C ASP A 207 8.58 -19.97 -11.48
N LEU A 208 8.49 -18.90 -12.28
CA LEU A 208 7.73 -18.91 -13.53
C LEU A 208 8.55 -19.53 -14.65
N SER A 209 7.89 -20.32 -15.49
CA SER A 209 8.50 -20.88 -16.70
C SER A 209 8.70 -19.80 -17.78
N GLY A 210 9.80 -19.92 -18.53
CA GLY A 210 10.10 -19.08 -19.69
C GLY A 210 11.03 -17.89 -19.38
N PRO A 211 11.32 -17.03 -20.40
CA PRO A 211 12.23 -15.91 -20.23
C PRO A 211 11.76 -14.89 -19.18
N GLU A 212 12.68 -14.47 -18.30
CA GLU A 212 12.37 -13.57 -17.17
C GLU A 212 11.80 -12.20 -17.58
N LYS A 213 12.11 -11.75 -18.79
CA LYS A 213 11.72 -10.43 -19.33
C LYS A 213 10.48 -10.46 -20.22
N SER A 214 9.73 -11.55 -20.26
CA SER A 214 8.46 -11.64 -21.00
C SER A 214 7.35 -12.26 -20.14
N VAL A 215 6.10 -11.87 -20.41
CA VAL A 215 4.93 -12.57 -19.87
C VAL A 215 4.78 -13.86 -20.66
N ASN A 216 5.06 -15.00 -20.03
CA ASN A 216 5.02 -16.32 -20.68
C ASN A 216 3.85 -17.20 -20.22
N VAL A 217 2.91 -16.62 -19.49
CA VAL A 217 1.70 -17.30 -19.04
C VAL A 217 0.50 -16.89 -19.89
N GLY A 218 -0.39 -17.85 -20.14
CA GLY A 218 -1.59 -17.66 -20.98
C GLY A 218 -2.89 -17.72 -20.18
N ASP A 219 -4.01 -17.74 -20.89
CA ASP A 219 -5.35 -17.69 -20.30
C ASP A 219 -5.65 -18.86 -19.35
N SER A 220 -5.15 -20.06 -19.67
CA SER A 220 -5.26 -21.24 -18.82
C SER A 220 -4.58 -21.04 -17.46
N TYR A 221 -3.46 -20.32 -17.39
CA TYR A 221 -2.75 -20.02 -16.14
C TYR A 221 -3.63 -19.20 -15.19
N PHE A 222 -4.20 -18.11 -15.69
CA PHE A 222 -5.03 -17.23 -14.88
C PHE A 222 -6.36 -17.89 -14.49
N LYS A 223 -6.93 -18.71 -15.38
CA LYS A 223 -8.11 -19.53 -15.08
C LYS A 223 -7.82 -20.54 -13.96
N SER A 224 -6.69 -21.25 -14.04
CA SER A 224 -6.25 -22.16 -12.98
C SER A 224 -6.03 -21.42 -11.66
N ALA A 225 -5.41 -20.23 -11.68
CA ALA A 225 -5.23 -19.42 -10.48
C ALA A 225 -6.58 -19.02 -9.83
N TYR A 226 -7.56 -18.62 -10.65
CA TYR A 226 -8.90 -18.33 -10.16
C TYR A 226 -9.59 -19.58 -9.58
N HIS A 227 -9.48 -20.75 -10.24
CA HIS A 227 -10.06 -22.00 -9.75
C HIS A 227 -9.38 -22.51 -8.48
N LEU A 228 -8.07 -22.35 -8.32
CA LEU A 228 -7.36 -22.63 -7.06
C LEU A 228 -7.94 -21.83 -5.89
N LEU A 229 -8.34 -20.59 -6.13
CA LEU A 229 -9.01 -19.76 -5.13
C LEU A 229 -10.47 -20.18 -4.91
N GLN A 230 -11.20 -20.45 -5.99
CA GLN A 230 -12.61 -20.85 -5.97
C GLN A 230 -12.87 -22.19 -5.28
N ASP A 231 -12.00 -23.17 -5.51
CA ASP A 231 -12.13 -24.51 -4.97
C ASP A 231 -11.56 -24.64 -3.55
N HIS A 232 -10.98 -23.56 -3.01
CA HIS A 232 -10.41 -23.58 -1.67
C HIS A 232 -11.53 -23.62 -0.62
N ARG A 233 -11.53 -24.64 0.26
CA ARG A 233 -12.60 -24.89 1.26
C ARG A 233 -12.95 -23.71 2.19
N GLN A 234 -12.02 -22.78 2.38
CA GLN A 234 -12.22 -21.59 3.23
C GLN A 234 -12.56 -20.33 2.42
N VAL A 235 -12.88 -20.47 1.14
CA VAL A 235 -13.27 -19.37 0.26
C VAL A 235 -14.74 -19.55 -0.13
N SER A 236 -15.46 -18.43 -0.16
CA SER A 236 -16.83 -18.35 -0.66
C SER A 236 -16.76 -18.28 -2.19
N ALA A 237 -17.04 -19.40 -2.87
CA ALA A 237 -16.89 -19.54 -4.33
C ALA A 237 -17.70 -18.52 -5.18
N ASP A 238 -18.73 -17.94 -4.58
CA ASP A 238 -19.63 -16.92 -5.11
C ASP A 238 -19.22 -15.47 -4.80
N ARG A 239 -18.26 -15.26 -3.89
CA ARG A 239 -17.78 -13.94 -3.46
C ARG A 239 -16.29 -13.76 -3.72
N ILE A 240 -15.90 -13.96 -4.99
CA ILE A 240 -14.53 -13.76 -5.46
C ILE A 240 -14.46 -12.50 -6.32
N GLY A 241 -13.71 -11.52 -5.85
CA GLY A 241 -13.34 -10.34 -6.62
C GLY A 241 -11.93 -10.45 -7.22
N ILE A 242 -11.63 -9.55 -8.15
CA ILE A 242 -10.29 -9.38 -8.72
C ILE A 242 -9.86 -7.93 -8.53
N ILE A 243 -8.63 -7.68 -8.10
CA ILE A 243 -8.04 -6.35 -8.03
C ILE A 243 -6.81 -6.26 -8.92
N GLY A 244 -6.78 -5.23 -9.77
CA GLY A 244 -5.70 -4.98 -10.72
C GLY A 244 -5.07 -3.61 -10.52
N LEU A 245 -3.73 -3.55 -10.54
CA LEU A 245 -2.96 -2.29 -10.62
C LEU A 245 -2.18 -2.24 -11.93
N SER A 246 -2.24 -1.10 -12.64
CA SER A 246 -1.46 -0.89 -13.88
C SER A 246 -1.78 -2.01 -14.90
N PHE A 247 -0.79 -2.72 -15.43
CA PHE A 247 -1.02 -3.87 -16.33
C PHE A 247 -1.93 -4.97 -15.74
N GLY A 248 -1.98 -5.11 -14.41
CA GLY A 248 -2.92 -6.02 -13.74
C GLY A 248 -4.38 -5.68 -13.98
N VAL A 249 -4.73 -4.42 -14.32
CA VAL A 249 -6.08 -4.02 -14.73
C VAL A 249 -6.50 -4.74 -16.00
N TYR A 250 -5.62 -4.76 -17.01
CA TYR A 250 -5.86 -5.46 -18.26
C TYR A 250 -6.07 -6.97 -18.03
N LEU A 251 -5.22 -7.60 -17.22
CA LEU A 251 -5.36 -9.02 -16.88
C LEU A 251 -6.66 -9.30 -16.11
N SER A 252 -7.04 -8.43 -15.18
CA SER A 252 -8.28 -8.56 -14.41
C SER A 252 -9.52 -8.58 -15.31
N LEU A 253 -9.57 -7.68 -16.30
CA LEU A 253 -10.63 -7.67 -17.31
C LEU A 253 -10.65 -8.96 -18.13
N ARG A 254 -9.48 -9.39 -18.61
CA ARG A 254 -9.37 -10.62 -19.40
C ARG A 254 -9.85 -11.85 -18.65
N ILE A 255 -9.51 -11.98 -17.38
CA ILE A 255 -9.97 -13.10 -16.55
C ILE A 255 -11.48 -13.07 -16.38
N ALA A 256 -12.05 -11.89 -16.12
CA ALA A 256 -13.47 -11.77 -15.81
C ALA A 256 -14.41 -12.09 -16.99
N ILE A 257 -13.90 -12.06 -18.23
CA ILE A 257 -14.65 -12.44 -19.43
C ILE A 257 -14.42 -13.90 -19.85
N GLN A 258 -13.55 -14.65 -19.16
CA GLN A 258 -13.31 -16.06 -19.49
C GLN A 258 -14.48 -16.95 -19.07
N ALA A 259 -14.83 -17.90 -19.95
CA ALA A 259 -15.84 -18.90 -19.66
C ALA A 259 -15.44 -19.76 -18.44
N GLY A 260 -16.38 -19.95 -17.50
CA GLY A 260 -16.16 -20.73 -16.27
C GLY A 260 -15.56 -19.94 -15.11
N VAL A 261 -15.42 -18.62 -15.24
CA VAL A 261 -15.03 -17.69 -14.16
C VAL A 261 -16.28 -16.90 -13.72
N LYS A 262 -16.49 -16.76 -12.40
CA LYS A 262 -17.63 -16.04 -11.82
C LYS A 262 -17.16 -14.94 -10.87
N VAL A 263 -16.80 -13.79 -11.43
CA VAL A 263 -16.32 -12.66 -10.63
C VAL A 263 -17.51 -11.90 -10.04
N CYS A 264 -17.51 -11.66 -8.72
CA CYS A 264 -18.53 -10.85 -8.07
C CYS A 264 -18.24 -9.35 -8.18
N GLN A 265 -16.95 -8.98 -8.19
CA GLN A 265 -16.49 -7.60 -8.23
C GLN A 265 -15.11 -7.47 -8.88
N ILE A 266 -14.89 -6.41 -9.66
CA ILE A 266 -13.54 -6.07 -10.12
C ILE A 266 -13.17 -4.66 -9.65
N VAL A 267 -11.94 -4.51 -9.14
CA VAL A 267 -11.34 -3.26 -8.68
C VAL A 267 -10.13 -2.89 -9.53
N TYR A 268 -10.13 -1.69 -10.11
CA TYR A 268 -9.01 -1.19 -10.92
C TYR A 268 -8.32 0.00 -10.27
N ILE A 269 -7.01 0.12 -10.49
CA ILE A 269 -6.18 1.23 -10.05
C ILE A 269 -5.27 1.64 -11.21
N ASP A 270 -5.40 2.89 -11.69
CA ASP A 270 -4.74 3.38 -12.91
C ASP A 270 -4.23 4.85 -12.85
N SER A 271 -3.40 5.29 -13.81
CA SER A 271 -2.44 6.40 -13.73
C SER A 271 -2.90 7.81 -14.06
N TYR A 272 -3.82 8.02 -14.99
CA TYR A 272 -3.91 9.34 -15.66
C TYR A 272 -5.20 10.10 -15.38
N LYS A 273 -6.24 9.37 -14.94
CA LYS A 273 -7.35 9.84 -14.13
C LYS A 273 -7.65 8.65 -13.27
N ILE A 274 -7.10 8.65 -12.05
CA ILE A 274 -7.27 7.53 -11.14
C ILE A 274 -8.74 7.17 -11.15
N THR A 275 -9.04 5.92 -11.42
CA THR A 275 -10.42 5.48 -11.47
C THR A 275 -10.50 4.20 -10.68
N LEU A 276 -11.11 4.27 -9.50
CA LEU A 276 -11.62 3.07 -8.87
C LEU A 276 -12.83 2.62 -9.67
N PHE A 277 -12.67 1.57 -10.46
CA PHE A 277 -13.79 0.90 -11.09
C PHE A 277 -14.29 -0.19 -10.19
N LEU A 278 -15.61 -0.27 -10.01
CA LEU A 278 -16.27 -1.33 -9.26
C LEU A 278 -17.30 -1.97 -10.17
N VAL A 279 -16.89 -2.98 -10.94
CA VAL A 279 -17.84 -3.74 -11.77
C VAL A 279 -18.46 -4.84 -10.94
N THR A 280 -19.73 -4.73 -10.60
CA THR A 280 -20.48 -5.74 -9.85
C THR A 280 -21.34 -6.61 -10.77
N SER A 281 -21.39 -7.91 -10.47
CA SER A 281 -22.32 -8.94 -10.99
C SER A 281 -21.92 -9.83 -12.18
N HIS A 282 -22.58 -11.01 -12.18
CA HIS A 282 -22.46 -12.20 -13.03
C HIS A 282 -22.61 -12.03 -14.56
N PHE A 283 -22.71 -10.82 -15.10
CA PHE A 283 -23.09 -10.57 -16.49
C PHE A 283 -22.00 -9.89 -17.34
N LEU A 284 -20.73 -10.22 -17.08
CA LEU A 284 -19.59 -9.78 -17.90
C LEU A 284 -19.41 -10.57 -19.20
N SER A 285 -20.24 -11.58 -19.47
CA SER A 285 -20.17 -12.45 -20.66
C SER A 285 -20.36 -11.74 -22.01
N THR A 286 -20.57 -10.43 -22.03
CA THR A 286 -20.88 -9.64 -23.24
C THR A 286 -19.94 -8.44 -23.48
N ILE A 287 -18.89 -8.25 -22.67
CA ILE A 287 -17.99 -7.09 -22.82
C ILE A 287 -16.69 -7.51 -23.51
N ASN A 288 -16.61 -7.28 -24.83
CA ASN A 288 -15.36 -7.40 -25.58
C ASN A 288 -14.56 -6.09 -25.47
N VAL A 289 -13.63 -6.01 -24.52
CA VAL A 289 -12.63 -4.92 -24.50
C VAL A 289 -11.44 -5.34 -25.36
N PHE A 290 -11.41 -4.87 -26.62
CA PHE A 290 -10.21 -4.97 -27.46
C PHE A 290 -9.25 -3.86 -27.09
N SER A 291 -8.04 -4.20 -26.63
CA SER A 291 -6.94 -3.24 -26.50
C SER A 291 -5.77 -3.69 -27.39
N SER A 292 -5.54 -2.93 -28.46
CA SER A 292 -4.21 -2.78 -29.05
C SER A 292 -3.45 -1.71 -28.25
N SER A 293 -2.14 -1.88 -28.19
CA SER A 293 -1.23 -1.30 -27.22
C SER A 293 -1.28 0.24 -27.03
N HIS A 294 -0.95 0.67 -25.80
CA HIS A 294 -0.48 2.01 -25.39
C HIS A 294 -1.48 3.16 -25.26
N ARG A 295 -2.30 3.12 -24.19
CA ARG A 295 -2.47 4.20 -23.18
C ARG A 295 -3.60 3.84 -22.20
N CYS A 296 -3.30 3.84 -20.91
CA CYS A 296 -4.22 3.49 -19.81
C CYS A 296 -5.54 4.32 -19.79
N CYS A 297 -5.51 5.59 -20.20
CA CYS A 297 -6.72 6.42 -20.40
C CYS A 297 -7.73 5.83 -21.39
N PHE A 298 -7.26 5.16 -22.45
CA PHE A 298 -8.17 4.61 -23.46
C PHE A 298 -8.95 3.43 -22.90
N ILE A 299 -8.33 2.61 -22.04
CA ILE A 299 -9.00 1.45 -21.44
C ILE A 299 -10.16 1.91 -20.55
N CYS A 300 -9.94 2.92 -19.71
CA CYS A 300 -10.97 3.47 -18.82
C CYS A 300 -12.18 4.00 -19.60
N HIS A 301 -11.93 4.83 -20.61
CA HIS A 301 -12.98 5.41 -21.44
C HIS A 301 -13.71 4.34 -22.26
N GLN A 302 -12.97 3.38 -22.81
CA GLN A 302 -13.54 2.29 -23.59
C GLN A 302 -14.40 1.35 -22.74
N ILE A 303 -14.03 1.07 -21.48
CA ILE A 303 -14.88 0.31 -20.55
C ILE A 303 -16.19 1.06 -20.29
N GLU A 304 -16.11 2.35 -20.02
CA GLU A 304 -17.28 3.18 -19.79
C GLU A 304 -18.20 3.22 -21.02
N GLU A 305 -17.64 3.48 -22.21
CA GLU A 305 -18.40 3.49 -23.46
C GLU A 305 -19.01 2.14 -23.77
N THR A 306 -18.27 1.05 -23.55
CA THR A 306 -18.78 -0.31 -23.81
C THR A 306 -19.91 -0.67 -22.85
N LEU A 307 -19.77 -0.35 -21.56
CA LEU A 307 -20.83 -0.56 -20.56
C LEU A 307 -22.05 0.31 -20.86
N ARG A 308 -21.84 1.55 -21.30
CA ARG A 308 -22.91 2.47 -21.71
C ARG A 308 -23.65 1.94 -22.93
N ALA A 309 -22.93 1.51 -23.96
CA ALA A 309 -23.52 0.91 -25.17
C ALA A 309 -24.30 -0.37 -24.85
N ALA A 310 -23.89 -1.12 -23.83
CA ALA A 310 -24.58 -2.32 -23.36
C ALA A 310 -25.75 -2.06 -22.37
N GLY A 311 -26.06 -0.80 -22.04
CA GLY A 311 -27.11 -0.47 -21.05
C GLY A 311 -26.76 -0.88 -19.62
N LYS A 312 -25.47 -0.96 -19.29
CA LYS A 312 -24.91 -1.45 -18.02
C LYS A 312 -24.09 -0.40 -17.26
N SER A 313 -24.25 0.88 -17.56
CA SER A 313 -23.51 1.97 -16.89
C SER A 313 -23.64 1.95 -15.37
N GLN A 314 -24.78 1.49 -14.83
CA GLN A 314 -25.03 1.35 -13.39
C GLN A 314 -24.10 0.36 -12.70
N LEU A 315 -23.45 -0.53 -13.45
CA LEU A 315 -22.45 -1.46 -12.92
C LEU A 315 -21.08 -0.80 -12.81
N LEU A 316 -20.92 0.48 -13.18
CA LEU A 316 -19.66 1.19 -13.14
C LEU A 316 -19.71 2.30 -12.10
N THR A 317 -18.78 2.26 -11.15
CA THR A 317 -18.41 3.43 -10.34
C THR A 317 -17.07 3.94 -10.85
N LEU A 318 -16.88 5.27 -10.93
CA LEU A 318 -15.62 5.90 -11.33
C LEU A 318 -15.25 6.95 -10.27
N LEU A 319 -14.11 6.76 -9.61
CA LEU A 319 -13.59 7.69 -8.59
C LEU A 319 -12.27 8.32 -9.02
N SER A 320 -12.27 9.65 -9.20
CA SER A 320 -11.09 10.44 -9.58
C SER A 320 -10.45 11.16 -8.41
N TYR A 321 -9.13 11.02 -8.27
CA TYR A 321 -8.33 11.61 -7.20
C TYR A 321 -7.30 12.58 -7.79
N PRO A 322 -7.60 13.89 -7.85
CA PRO A 322 -6.68 14.90 -8.36
C PRO A 322 -5.35 14.90 -7.60
N GLY A 323 -4.23 14.99 -8.32
CA GLY A 323 -2.89 15.09 -7.74
C GLY A 323 -2.26 13.77 -7.28
N ALA A 324 -3.01 12.66 -7.28
CA ALA A 324 -2.43 11.35 -7.01
C ALA A 324 -1.74 10.76 -8.26
N GLY A 325 -0.67 9.99 -8.04
CA GLY A 325 0.18 9.44 -9.09
C GLY A 325 -0.23 8.05 -9.59
N HIS A 326 0.60 7.41 -10.41
CA HIS A 326 0.29 6.09 -10.98
C HIS A 326 0.14 4.97 -9.94
N LEU A 327 1.01 4.98 -8.94
CA LEU A 327 1.03 3.97 -7.90
C LEU A 327 0.15 4.41 -6.74
N ILE A 328 -1.06 3.87 -6.68
CA ILE A 328 -1.86 3.93 -5.46
C ILE A 328 -1.57 2.67 -4.67
N GLU A 329 -0.71 2.86 -3.69
CA GLU A 329 -0.30 1.85 -2.74
C GLU A 329 -1.28 1.80 -1.57
N PRO A 330 -1.19 0.78 -0.69
CA PRO A 330 -1.92 0.79 0.57
C PRO A 330 -1.68 2.07 1.39
N PRO A 331 -2.65 2.49 2.23
CA PRO A 331 -2.58 3.74 2.98
C PRO A 331 -1.25 3.95 3.70
N TYR A 332 -0.84 5.22 3.78
CA TYR A 332 0.39 5.69 4.42
C TYR A 332 1.70 5.23 3.78
N THR A 333 1.66 4.46 2.68
CA THR A 333 2.84 4.18 1.88
C THR A 333 3.35 5.49 1.24
N PRO A 334 4.65 5.79 1.31
CA PRO A 334 5.16 7.05 0.79
C PRO A 334 5.12 7.12 -0.74
N ASN A 335 4.90 8.33 -1.26
CA ASN A 335 4.80 8.54 -2.71
C ASN A 335 6.18 8.46 -3.38
N ALA A 336 6.32 7.59 -4.38
CA ALA A 336 7.50 7.53 -5.23
C ALA A 336 7.40 8.54 -6.39
N ARG A 337 7.96 9.74 -6.21
CA ARG A 337 7.94 10.82 -7.23
C ARG A 337 8.73 10.50 -8.50
N ARG A 338 9.78 9.68 -8.39
CA ARG A 338 10.57 9.12 -9.50
C ARG A 338 10.98 7.70 -9.12
N ALA A 339 10.47 6.70 -9.83
CA ALA A 339 10.87 5.31 -9.64
C ALA A 339 11.47 4.75 -10.94
N ALA A 340 12.50 3.91 -10.83
CA ALA A 340 13.25 3.43 -12.00
C ALA A 340 12.40 2.74 -13.08
N PHE A 341 11.27 2.10 -12.70
CA PHE A 341 10.36 1.49 -13.66
C PHE A 341 9.57 2.52 -14.49
N LEU A 342 9.30 3.73 -13.98
CA LEU A 342 8.69 4.82 -14.76
C LEU A 342 9.65 5.36 -15.84
N LEU A 343 10.97 5.29 -15.60
CA LEU A 343 11.99 5.72 -16.55
C LEU A 343 12.16 4.74 -17.73
N HIS A 344 11.89 3.44 -17.51
CA HIS A 344 12.02 2.42 -18.55
C HIS A 344 10.79 2.27 -19.45
N HIS A 345 9.62 2.77 -19.06
CA HIS A 345 8.39 2.72 -19.88
C HIS A 345 8.30 3.80 -20.97
N LEU A 346 9.32 4.67 -21.13
CA LEU A 346 9.41 5.64 -22.22
C LEU A 346 10.22 5.15 -23.43
N ARG A 347 10.63 3.88 -23.46
CA ARG A 347 11.38 3.30 -24.58
C ARG A 347 10.96 1.87 -24.89
N TRP A 348 9.70 1.65 -25.30
CA TRP A 348 9.28 0.48 -26.07
C TRP A 348 8.14 0.86 -27.01
#